data_AF-A0A368VGV5-F1
#
_entry.id   AF-A0A368VGV5-F1
#
_cell.length_a   1.000
_cell.length_b   1.000
_cell.length_c   1.000
_cell.angle_alpha   90.00
_cell.angle_beta   90.00
_cell.angle_gamma   90.00
#
_symmetry.space_group_name_H-M   'P 1'
#
loop_
_entity.id
_entity.type
_entity.pdbx_description
1 polymer ?
#
loop_
_entity_poly.entity_id
_entity_poly.type
_entity_poly.pdbx_seq_one_letter_code
_entity_poly.pdbx_strand_id
1 'polypeptide(L)'
;MVDSKKWDMIIKEFLDYHMDEEMLRLGYKRRKTSLKYERKVDETKQIIEIVRHFNPSYKKDSDVHIYPMVQIENFKISSIALDMVGNVELLSNSPEVIIRQPIDLLAPKEYRNQWYVSGEDQLVTTLKEIKGFVLNWVIVFLDQYSSPEGIVKGYRENDSRPANTERWYIYVAASYYCLGDLKGALNVLKEEFNSLGKQKRYSNAFDYLVSRLEME
;
A
#
# COMPACT_ATOMS: atom_id res chain seq x y z
N MET A 1 6.79 21.93 23.06
CA MET A 1 5.89 20.81 22.71
C MET A 1 4.69 21.41 22.02
N VAL A 2 4.38 20.97 20.80
CA VAL A 2 3.26 21.52 20.05
C VAL A 2 1.91 21.01 20.54
N ASP A 3 0.87 21.84 20.39
CA ASP A 3 -0.51 21.45 20.63
C ASP A 3 -1.02 20.56 19.48
N SER A 4 -1.03 19.25 19.72
CA SER A 4 -1.45 18.25 18.74
C SER A 4 -2.89 18.44 18.25
N LYS A 5 -3.80 18.97 19.08
CA LYS A 5 -5.19 19.21 18.68
C LYS A 5 -5.29 20.37 17.70
N LYS A 6 -4.57 21.46 17.96
CA LYS A 6 -4.48 22.61 17.05
C LYS A 6 -3.94 22.16 15.69
N TRP A 7 -2.85 21.39 15.69
CA TRP A 7 -2.24 20.93 14.43
C TRP A 7 -3.13 19.95 13.67
N ASP A 8 -3.80 19.01 14.34
CA ASP A 8 -4.78 18.13 13.69
C ASP A 8 -5.93 18.91 13.05
N MET A 9 -6.36 20.02 13.67
CA MET A 9 -7.39 20.90 13.12
C MET A 9 -6.89 21.58 11.84
N ILE A 10 -5.70 22.15 11.86
CA ILE A 10 -5.08 22.79 10.68
C ILE A 10 -4.94 21.78 9.52
N ILE A 11 -4.48 20.56 9.80
CA ILE A 11 -4.38 19.50 8.78
C ILE A 11 -5.77 19.22 8.19
N LYS A 12 -6.79 19.00 9.02
CA LYS A 12 -8.15 18.67 8.55
C LYS A 12 -8.78 19.80 7.73
N GLU A 13 -8.58 21.05 8.15
CA GLU A 13 -9.03 22.23 7.42
C GLU A 13 -8.32 22.33 6.07
N PHE A 14 -7.00 22.14 6.03
CA PHE A 14 -6.25 22.11 4.79
C PHE A 14 -6.81 21.04 3.83
N LEU A 15 -7.08 19.83 4.33
CA LEU A 15 -7.64 18.76 3.52
C LEU A 15 -9.02 19.16 2.94
N ASP A 16 -9.90 19.73 3.77
CA ASP A 16 -11.24 20.21 3.38
C ASP A 16 -11.15 21.25 2.26
N TYR A 17 -10.33 22.30 2.44
CA TYR A 17 -10.26 23.43 1.51
C TYR A 17 -9.39 23.20 0.27
N HIS A 18 -8.41 22.29 0.33
CA HIS A 18 -7.38 22.20 -0.71
C HIS A 18 -7.22 20.83 -1.34
N MET A 19 -7.79 19.76 -0.78
CA MET A 19 -7.56 18.40 -1.28
C MET A 19 -8.86 17.64 -1.57
N ASP A 20 -9.93 17.85 -0.79
CA ASP A 20 -11.17 17.09 -0.90
C ASP A 20 -11.79 17.17 -2.30
N GLU A 21 -11.84 18.35 -2.92
CA GLU A 21 -12.45 18.52 -4.25
C GLU A 21 -11.74 17.68 -5.33
N GLU A 22 -10.41 17.72 -5.36
CA GLU A 22 -9.62 16.97 -6.34
C GLU A 22 -9.69 15.47 -6.08
N MET A 23 -9.60 15.05 -4.81
CA MET A 23 -9.73 13.66 -4.43
C MET A 23 -11.13 13.11 -4.77
N LEU A 24 -12.18 13.92 -4.59
CA LEU A 24 -13.55 13.56 -4.96
C LEU A 24 -13.70 13.35 -6.47
N ARG A 25 -13.08 14.19 -7.30
CA ARG A 25 -13.04 14.00 -8.77
C ARG A 25 -12.36 12.70 -9.17
N LEU A 26 -11.38 12.25 -8.37
CA LEU A 26 -10.70 10.97 -8.52
C LEU A 26 -11.45 9.79 -7.87
N GLY A 27 -12.67 10.01 -7.35
CA GLY A 27 -13.52 8.98 -6.74
C GLY A 27 -13.24 8.67 -5.27
N TYR A 28 -12.31 9.38 -4.64
CA TYR A 28 -12.00 9.21 -3.22
C TYR A 28 -12.96 10.00 -2.35
N LYS A 29 -13.28 9.43 -1.17
CA LYS A 29 -14.12 10.06 -0.17
C LYS A 29 -13.40 10.11 1.17
N ARG A 30 -13.58 11.20 1.90
CA ARG A 30 -13.07 11.39 3.25
C ARG A 30 -14.21 11.91 4.14
N ARG A 31 -14.32 11.38 5.35
CA ARG A 31 -15.20 11.99 6.37
C ARG A 31 -14.51 13.26 6.87
N LYS A 32 -15.24 14.35 7.13
CA LYS A 32 -14.66 15.64 7.52
C LYS A 32 -13.63 15.57 8.66
N THR A 33 -13.85 14.71 9.64
CA THR A 33 -12.96 14.52 10.81
C THR A 33 -11.83 13.50 10.59
N SER A 34 -11.82 12.81 9.46
CA SER A 34 -10.86 11.76 9.10
C SER A 34 -9.63 12.33 8.39
N LEU A 35 -8.51 11.62 8.52
CA LEU A 35 -7.29 11.84 7.74
C LEU A 35 -7.09 10.76 6.66
N LYS A 36 -8.14 9.97 6.41
CA LYS A 36 -8.16 8.86 5.46
C LYS A 36 -9.09 9.17 4.30
N TYR A 37 -8.53 9.16 3.11
CA TYR A 37 -9.27 9.07 1.85
C TYR A 37 -9.43 7.60 1.49
N GLU A 38 -10.63 7.21 1.09
CA GLU A 38 -10.94 5.86 0.64
C GLU A 38 -11.67 5.90 -0.69
N ARG A 39 -11.30 4.99 -1.60
CA ARG A 39 -12.03 4.71 -2.83
C ARG A 39 -12.19 3.21 -2.98
N LYS A 40 -13.25 2.80 -3.66
CA LYS A 40 -13.42 1.43 -4.14
C LYS A 40 -13.42 1.45 -5.67
N VAL A 41 -12.60 0.60 -6.28
CA VAL A 41 -12.55 0.35 -7.72
C VAL A 41 -12.75 -1.15 -7.88
N ASP A 42 -13.88 -1.55 -8.46
CA ASP A 42 -14.30 -2.95 -8.53
C ASP A 42 -14.24 -3.65 -7.16
N GLU A 43 -13.42 -4.69 -7.01
CA GLU A 43 -13.22 -5.42 -5.76
C GLU A 43 -12.07 -4.88 -4.89
N THR A 44 -11.38 -3.84 -5.35
CA THR A 44 -10.22 -3.27 -4.70
C THR A 44 -10.58 -2.00 -3.92
N LYS A 45 -10.25 -1.98 -2.62
CA LYS A 45 -10.28 -0.78 -1.79
C LYS A 45 -8.89 -0.14 -1.77
N GLN A 46 -8.84 1.15 -2.07
CA GLN A 46 -7.63 1.98 -2.02
C GLN A 46 -7.78 2.99 -0.88
N ILE A 47 -6.72 3.17 -0.10
CA ILE A 47 -6.71 4.07 1.06
C ILE A 47 -5.45 4.93 0.99
N ILE A 48 -5.61 6.23 1.22
CA ILE A 48 -4.51 7.16 1.47
C ILE A 48 -4.75 7.78 2.85
N GLU A 49 -3.82 7.56 3.77
CA GLU A 49 -3.92 8.02 5.16
C GLU A 49 -2.81 9.02 5.46
N ILE A 50 -3.17 10.22 5.90
CA ILE A 50 -2.20 11.17 6.45
C ILE A 50 -1.87 10.74 7.90
N VAL A 51 -0.76 10.02 8.07
CA VAL A 51 -0.21 9.71 9.40
C VAL A 51 0.66 10.88 9.85
N ARG A 52 0.68 11.13 11.17
CA ARG A 52 1.45 12.21 11.77
C ARG A 52 1.95 11.81 13.15
N HIS A 53 3.18 12.19 13.46
CA HIS A 53 3.80 11.99 14.77
C HIS A 53 4.24 13.34 15.31
N PHE A 54 3.58 13.80 16.37
CA PHE A 54 3.91 15.06 17.04
C PHE A 54 5.09 14.88 17.99
N ASN A 55 5.98 15.88 18.03
CA ASN A 55 7.19 15.90 18.85
C ASN A 55 8.02 14.60 18.70
N PRO A 56 8.40 14.21 17.47
CA PRO A 56 9.09 12.95 17.22
C PRO A 56 10.43 12.88 17.98
N SER A 57 10.57 11.89 18.86
CA SER A 57 11.78 11.70 19.69
C SER A 57 13.06 11.48 18.86
N TYR A 58 12.90 10.94 17.66
CA TYR A 58 13.98 10.66 16.69
C TYR A 58 14.40 11.89 15.87
N LYS A 59 13.67 13.00 15.94
CA LYS A 59 13.97 14.24 15.20
C LYS A 59 13.57 15.47 16.04
N LYS A 60 14.43 15.80 17.02
CA LYS A 60 14.13 16.79 18.08
C LYS A 60 13.95 18.23 17.60
N ASP A 61 14.43 18.55 16.41
CA ASP A 61 14.29 19.85 15.74
C ASP A 61 12.96 20.00 14.98
N SER A 62 12.11 18.97 14.99
CA SER A 62 10.81 18.95 14.30
C SER A 62 9.64 18.91 15.27
N ASP A 63 8.60 19.66 14.94
CA ASP A 63 7.35 19.69 15.69
C ASP A 63 6.44 18.51 15.30
N VAL A 64 6.44 18.14 14.02
CA VAL A 64 5.70 16.99 13.51
C VAL A 64 6.45 16.33 12.36
N HIS A 65 6.34 15.00 12.30
CA HIS A 65 6.65 14.23 11.10
C HIS A 65 5.32 13.81 10.47
N ILE A 66 5.04 14.28 9.26
CA ILE A 66 3.89 13.84 8.46
C ILE A 66 4.37 12.72 7.55
N TYR A 67 3.70 11.57 7.63
CA TYR A 67 4.15 10.35 7.00
C TYR A 67 2.99 9.62 6.33
N PRO A 68 2.48 10.12 5.18
CA PRO A 68 1.30 9.53 4.59
C PRO A 68 1.57 8.08 4.12
N MET A 69 0.56 7.24 4.29
CA MET A 69 0.60 5.82 3.94
C MET A 69 -0.44 5.53 2.86
N VAL A 70 -0.10 4.65 1.93
CA VAL A 70 -1.08 3.99 1.06
C VAL A 70 -1.45 2.63 1.60
N GLN A 71 -2.64 2.17 1.22
CA GLN A 71 -3.06 0.80 1.40
C GLN A 71 -3.95 0.32 0.26
N ILE A 72 -3.73 -0.92 -0.18
CA ILE A 72 -4.54 -1.63 -1.16
C ILE A 72 -5.08 -2.89 -0.49
N GLU A 73 -6.39 -3.09 -0.58
CA GLU A 73 -7.08 -4.31 -0.15
C GLU A 73 -7.87 -4.86 -1.35
N ASN A 74 -7.84 -6.18 -1.56
CA ASN A 74 -8.70 -6.84 -2.56
C ASN A 74 -9.12 -8.21 -2.03
N PHE A 75 -10.41 -8.39 -1.80
CA PHE A 75 -10.94 -9.57 -1.12
C PHE A 75 -10.65 -10.87 -1.88
N LYS A 76 -10.77 -10.88 -3.21
CA LYS A 76 -10.56 -12.07 -4.02
C LYS A 76 -9.11 -12.54 -3.95
N ILE A 77 -8.16 -11.62 -4.14
CA ILE A 77 -6.72 -11.93 -4.03
C ILE A 77 -6.38 -12.36 -2.61
N SER A 78 -6.88 -11.65 -1.59
CA SER A 78 -6.61 -11.95 -0.19
C SER A 78 -7.15 -13.31 0.26
N SER A 79 -8.34 -13.70 -0.20
CA SER A 79 -8.90 -15.03 0.09
C SER A 79 -8.03 -16.13 -0.48
N ILE A 80 -7.63 -16.02 -1.75
CA ILE A 80 -6.76 -17.00 -2.40
C ILE A 80 -5.39 -17.07 -1.70
N ALA A 81 -4.81 -15.91 -1.38
CA ALA A 81 -3.54 -15.86 -0.66
C ALA A 81 -3.61 -16.57 0.69
N LEU A 82 -4.70 -16.38 1.45
CA LEU A 82 -4.92 -17.05 2.72
C LEU A 82 -5.09 -18.56 2.54
N ASP A 83 -5.88 -18.99 1.55
CA ASP A 83 -6.09 -20.41 1.25
C ASP A 83 -4.79 -21.10 0.82
N MET A 84 -3.94 -20.40 0.04
CA MET A 84 -2.62 -20.89 -0.36
C MET A 84 -1.74 -21.18 0.85
N VAL A 85 -1.61 -20.23 1.78
CA VAL A 85 -0.67 -20.39 2.90
C VAL A 85 -1.25 -21.19 4.07
N GLY A 86 -2.57 -21.18 4.25
CA GLY A 86 -3.27 -21.81 5.37
C GLY A 86 -2.91 -21.25 6.76
N ASN A 87 -2.11 -20.18 6.82
CA ASN A 87 -1.64 -19.55 8.05
C ASN A 87 -1.57 -18.02 7.89
N VAL A 88 -2.42 -17.32 8.65
CA VAL A 88 -2.55 -15.85 8.62
C VAL A 88 -1.30 -15.11 9.11
N GLU A 89 -0.47 -15.72 9.94
CA GLU A 89 0.78 -15.11 10.42
C GLU A 89 1.78 -14.88 9.28
N LEU A 90 1.76 -15.75 8.26
CA LEU A 90 2.56 -15.59 7.04
C LEU A 90 2.11 -14.38 6.21
N LEU A 91 0.89 -13.89 6.45
CA LEU A 91 0.33 -12.67 5.87
C LEU A 91 0.28 -11.52 6.91
N SER A 92 1.16 -11.58 7.91
CA SER A 92 1.32 -10.58 8.98
C SER A 92 0.04 -10.32 9.80
N ASN A 93 -0.84 -11.31 9.97
CA ASN A 93 -2.11 -11.17 10.67
C ASN A 93 -3.07 -10.12 10.08
N SER A 94 -2.91 -9.75 8.80
CA SER A 94 -3.78 -8.80 8.10
C SER A 94 -3.94 -9.18 6.62
N PRO A 95 -4.50 -10.38 6.32
CA PRO A 95 -4.52 -10.95 4.97
C PRO A 95 -5.25 -10.08 3.94
N GLU A 96 -6.20 -9.25 4.38
CA GLU A 96 -6.94 -8.28 3.57
C GLU A 96 -6.07 -7.17 2.98
N VAL A 97 -4.93 -6.86 3.60
CA VAL A 97 -4.03 -5.80 3.16
C VAL A 97 -3.00 -6.39 2.19
N ILE A 98 -3.02 -6.00 0.93
CA ILE A 98 -2.04 -6.48 -0.06
C ILE A 98 -0.77 -5.65 0.01
N ILE A 99 -0.95 -4.33 -0.01
CA ILE A 99 0.11 -3.34 0.13
C ILE A 99 -0.29 -2.41 1.26
N ARG A 100 0.65 -2.12 2.17
CA ARG A 100 0.58 -0.97 3.07
C ARG A 100 1.98 -0.41 3.24
N GLN A 101 2.21 0.76 2.68
CA GLN A 101 3.54 1.36 2.68
C GLN A 101 3.50 2.89 2.63
N PRO A 102 4.61 3.54 2.96
CA PRO A 102 4.77 4.98 2.86
C PRO A 102 4.64 5.47 1.41
N ILE A 103 4.03 6.65 1.23
CA ILE A 103 3.86 7.21 -0.12
C ILE A 103 5.20 7.57 -0.78
N ASP A 104 6.25 7.90 -0.02
CA ASP A 104 7.54 8.33 -0.57
C ASP A 104 8.21 7.21 -1.37
N LEU A 105 7.94 5.95 -1.07
CA LEU A 105 8.46 4.80 -1.83
C LEU A 105 7.85 4.67 -3.24
N LEU A 106 6.74 5.35 -3.52
CA LEU A 106 6.00 5.23 -4.77
C LEU A 106 6.51 6.16 -5.88
N ALA A 107 7.41 7.08 -5.55
CA ALA A 107 8.05 7.95 -6.53
C ALA A 107 9.47 7.46 -6.87
N PRO A 108 10.01 7.88 -8.04
CA PRO A 108 11.43 7.71 -8.35
C PRO A 108 12.31 8.28 -7.23
N LYS A 109 13.50 7.69 -7.08
CA LYS A 109 14.38 7.92 -5.92
C LYS A 109 14.67 9.41 -5.67
N GLU A 110 14.82 10.18 -6.72
CA GLU A 110 15.10 11.62 -6.73
C GLU A 110 13.94 12.50 -6.27
N TYR A 111 12.70 11.98 -6.29
CA TYR A 111 11.51 12.71 -5.84
C TYR A 111 11.02 12.28 -4.45
N ARG A 112 11.65 11.27 -3.84
CA ARG A 112 11.28 10.80 -2.50
C ARG A 112 11.57 11.89 -1.47
N ASN A 113 10.66 12.06 -0.51
CA ASN A 113 10.78 13.11 0.50
C ASN A 113 10.38 12.58 1.89
N GLN A 114 10.96 13.18 2.94
CA GLN A 114 10.54 12.99 4.32
C GLN A 114 10.00 14.32 4.84
N TRP A 115 8.73 14.35 5.25
CA TRP A 115 8.03 15.59 5.60
C TRP A 115 8.12 15.89 7.09
N TYR A 116 9.24 16.49 7.48
CA TYR A 116 9.43 17.07 8.81
C TYR A 116 9.07 18.55 8.80
N VAL A 117 8.36 18.98 9.85
CA VAL A 117 7.81 20.34 9.93
C VAL A 117 8.11 20.95 11.27
N SER A 118 8.50 22.24 11.26
CA SER A 118 8.72 23.08 12.42
C SER A 118 7.97 24.41 12.22
N GLY A 119 6.91 24.63 13.00
CA GLY A 119 6.01 25.76 12.87
C GLY A 119 4.86 25.61 11.85
N GLU A 120 3.84 26.45 12.01
CA GLU A 120 2.57 26.38 11.26
C GLU A 120 2.71 26.79 9.78
N ASP A 121 3.58 27.75 9.47
CA ASP A 121 3.81 28.18 8.07
C ASP A 121 4.43 27.03 7.24
N GLN A 122 5.36 26.29 7.84
CA GLN A 122 5.95 25.12 7.20
C GLN A 122 4.92 24.00 7.06
N LEU A 123 4.01 23.82 8.03
CA LEU A 123 2.94 22.81 7.96
C LEU A 123 2.10 22.95 6.69
N VAL A 124 1.60 24.16 6.44
CA VAL A 124 0.75 24.42 5.26
C VAL A 124 1.53 24.21 3.97
N THR A 125 2.80 24.62 3.92
CA THR A 125 3.67 24.42 2.74
C THR A 125 3.90 22.93 2.48
N THR A 126 4.25 22.17 3.50
CA THR A 126 4.43 20.72 3.43
C THR A 126 3.16 19.98 3.02
N LEU A 127 1.98 20.41 3.47
CA LEU A 127 0.72 19.81 3.05
C LEU A 127 0.43 20.04 1.55
N LYS A 128 0.81 21.19 0.99
CA LYS A 128 0.74 21.45 -0.46
C LYS A 128 1.69 20.55 -1.24
N GLU A 129 2.90 20.32 -0.73
CA GLU A 129 3.85 19.38 -1.33
C GLU A 129 3.30 17.95 -1.32
N ILE A 130 2.76 17.49 -0.19
CA ILE A 130 2.14 16.17 -0.05
C ILE A 130 0.99 16.02 -1.04
N LYS A 131 0.13 17.05 -1.18
CA LYS A 131 -0.94 17.06 -2.17
C LYS A 131 -0.39 16.84 -3.58
N GLY A 132 0.61 17.63 -4.00
CA GLY A 132 1.23 17.48 -5.31
C GLY A 132 1.85 16.09 -5.52
N PHE A 133 2.53 15.56 -4.49
CA PHE A 133 3.10 14.22 -4.50
C PHE A 133 2.03 13.15 -4.69
N VAL A 134 0.91 13.26 -3.98
CA VAL A 134 -0.21 12.32 -4.09
C VAL A 134 -0.75 12.27 -5.52
N LEU A 135 -1.03 13.43 -6.10
CA LEU A 135 -1.61 13.52 -7.44
C LEU A 135 -0.65 13.01 -8.53
N ASN A 136 0.65 13.27 -8.38
CA ASN A 136 1.64 12.92 -9.39
C ASN A 136 2.05 11.44 -9.35
N TRP A 137 2.15 10.84 -8.16
CA TRP A 137 2.77 9.53 -8.00
C TRP A 137 1.84 8.49 -7.36
N VAL A 138 1.12 8.89 -6.31
CA VAL A 138 0.35 7.96 -5.50
C VAL A 138 -0.89 7.47 -6.24
N ILE A 139 -1.63 8.37 -6.88
CA ILE A 139 -2.82 8.01 -7.66
C ILE A 139 -2.45 7.06 -8.81
N VAL A 140 -1.38 7.38 -9.55
CA VAL A 140 -0.88 6.55 -10.65
C VAL A 140 -0.54 5.14 -10.17
N PHE A 141 0.17 5.01 -9.04
CA PHE A 141 0.48 3.71 -8.45
C PHE A 141 -0.79 2.95 -8.04
N LEU A 142 -1.72 3.61 -7.33
CA LEU A 142 -2.94 2.96 -6.85
C LEU A 142 -3.80 2.45 -8.01
N ASP A 143 -3.93 3.23 -9.09
CA ASP A 143 -4.66 2.81 -10.29
C ASP A 143 -3.98 1.63 -10.99
N GLN A 144 -2.63 1.64 -11.10
CA GLN A 144 -1.86 0.55 -11.70
C GLN A 144 -1.94 -0.76 -10.92
N TYR A 145 -2.06 -0.70 -9.59
CA TYR A 145 -2.13 -1.88 -8.71
C TYR A 145 -3.57 -2.19 -8.25
N SER A 146 -4.57 -1.67 -8.96
CA SER A 146 -5.98 -1.82 -8.59
C SER A 146 -6.61 -3.17 -9.00
N SER A 147 -5.88 -4.05 -9.69
CA SER A 147 -6.39 -5.32 -10.20
C SER A 147 -5.33 -6.44 -10.16
N PRO A 148 -5.74 -7.73 -10.27
CA PRO A 148 -4.79 -8.83 -10.42
C PRO A 148 -3.84 -8.66 -11.61
N GLU A 149 -4.34 -8.19 -12.76
CA GLU A 149 -3.54 -7.89 -13.96
C GLU A 149 -2.49 -6.82 -13.66
N GLY A 150 -2.88 -5.78 -12.93
CA GLY A 150 -2.00 -4.70 -12.50
C GLY A 150 -0.85 -5.18 -11.62
N ILE A 151 -1.16 -6.01 -10.63
CA ILE A 151 -0.16 -6.63 -9.75
C ILE A 151 0.80 -7.53 -10.53
N VAL A 152 0.27 -8.42 -11.39
CA VAL A 152 1.09 -9.32 -12.21
C VAL A 152 1.97 -8.54 -13.18
N LYS A 153 1.44 -7.49 -13.81
CA LYS A 153 2.20 -6.61 -14.71
C LYS A 153 3.34 -5.93 -13.96
N GLY A 154 3.07 -5.32 -12.80
CA GLY A 154 4.09 -4.66 -11.99
C GLY A 154 5.21 -5.61 -11.57
N TYR A 155 4.87 -6.85 -11.20
CA TYR A 155 5.87 -7.89 -10.92
C TYR A 155 6.74 -8.24 -12.14
N ARG A 156 6.12 -8.50 -13.30
CA ARG A 156 6.83 -8.82 -14.55
C ARG A 156 7.75 -7.70 -15.04
N GLU A 157 7.34 -6.45 -14.83
CA GLU A 157 8.11 -5.26 -15.19
C GLU A 157 9.21 -4.92 -14.17
N ASN A 158 9.38 -5.72 -13.11
CA ASN A 158 10.31 -5.48 -12.01
C ASN A 158 10.10 -4.10 -11.36
N ASP A 159 8.85 -3.69 -11.22
CA ASP A 159 8.52 -2.45 -10.54
C ASP A 159 9.00 -2.50 -9.09
N SER A 160 9.88 -1.56 -8.75
CA SER A 160 10.54 -1.48 -7.45
C SER A 160 9.74 -0.75 -6.37
N ARG A 161 8.53 -0.26 -6.69
CA ARG A 161 7.68 0.49 -5.76
C ARG A 161 7.11 -0.40 -4.64
N PRO A 162 6.47 -1.56 -4.91
CA PRO A 162 6.08 -2.48 -3.84
C PRO A 162 7.30 -3.04 -3.11
N ALA A 163 7.19 -3.23 -1.79
CA ALA A 163 8.26 -3.86 -1.02
C ALA A 163 8.40 -5.35 -1.36
N ASN A 164 9.59 -5.76 -1.80
CA ASN A 164 9.94 -7.16 -2.11
C ASN A 164 10.00 -8.04 -0.86
N THR A 165 8.84 -8.38 -0.33
CA THR A 165 8.65 -9.22 0.86
C THR A 165 8.05 -10.57 0.48
N GLU A 166 8.26 -11.59 1.30
CA GLU A 166 7.66 -12.92 1.06
C GLU A 166 6.13 -12.83 0.91
N ARG A 167 5.48 -12.03 1.77
CA ARG A 167 4.05 -11.75 1.70
C ARG A 167 3.63 -11.14 0.37
N TRP A 168 4.39 -10.18 -0.14
CA TRP A 168 4.12 -9.57 -1.45
C TRP A 168 4.08 -10.62 -2.55
N TYR A 169 5.06 -11.53 -2.58
CA TYR A 169 5.11 -12.59 -3.60
C TYR A 169 3.98 -13.61 -3.47
N ILE A 170 3.44 -13.86 -2.28
CA ILE A 170 2.21 -14.64 -2.13
C ILE A 170 1.02 -13.94 -2.80
N TYR A 171 0.86 -12.62 -2.63
CA TYR A 171 -0.21 -11.88 -3.33
C TYR A 171 0.00 -11.80 -4.84
N VAL A 172 1.25 -11.75 -5.31
CA VAL A 172 1.56 -11.86 -6.75
C VAL A 172 1.11 -13.23 -7.27
N ALA A 173 1.47 -14.32 -6.58
CA ALA A 173 1.04 -15.67 -6.96
C ALA A 173 -0.50 -15.84 -6.90
N ALA A 174 -1.16 -15.29 -5.88
CA ALA A 174 -2.62 -15.25 -5.80
C ALA A 174 -3.26 -14.42 -6.92
N SER A 175 -2.58 -13.37 -7.40
CA SER A 175 -3.03 -12.57 -8.54
C SER A 175 -2.94 -13.35 -9.84
N TYR A 176 -1.86 -14.11 -10.06
CA TYR A 176 -1.77 -15.07 -11.17
C TYR A 176 -2.90 -16.10 -11.13
N TYR A 177 -3.19 -16.66 -9.94
CA TYR A 177 -4.30 -17.58 -9.74
C TYR A 177 -5.65 -16.93 -10.11
N CYS A 178 -5.91 -15.68 -9.70
CA CYS A 178 -7.11 -14.94 -10.06
C CYS A 178 -7.33 -14.83 -11.57
N LEU A 179 -6.24 -14.83 -12.35
CA LEU A 179 -6.22 -14.76 -13.81
C LEU A 179 -6.30 -16.15 -14.48
N GLY A 180 -6.38 -17.23 -13.71
CA GLY A 180 -6.35 -18.60 -14.22
C GLY A 180 -4.97 -19.08 -14.67
N ASP A 181 -3.89 -18.36 -14.34
CA ASP A 181 -2.53 -18.76 -14.70
C ASP A 181 -1.84 -19.46 -13.51
N LEU A 182 -2.25 -20.69 -13.25
CA LEU A 182 -1.68 -21.52 -12.17
C LEU A 182 -0.18 -21.79 -12.36
N LYS A 183 0.29 -21.88 -13.61
CA LYS A 183 1.72 -22.06 -13.92
C LYS A 183 2.52 -20.82 -13.57
N GLY A 184 2.02 -19.63 -13.91
CA GLY A 184 2.60 -18.35 -13.51
C GLY A 184 2.65 -18.21 -12.00
N ALA A 185 1.57 -18.55 -11.29
CA ALA A 185 1.53 -18.55 -9.83
C ALA A 185 2.63 -19.46 -9.22
N LEU A 186 2.78 -20.68 -9.74
CA LEU A 186 3.77 -21.64 -9.26
C LEU A 186 5.21 -21.17 -9.57
N ASN A 187 5.43 -20.52 -10.70
CA ASN A 187 6.75 -19.99 -11.07
C ASN A 187 7.20 -18.88 -10.11
N VAL A 188 6.31 -17.96 -9.73
CA VAL A 188 6.60 -16.95 -8.69
C VAL A 188 7.09 -17.62 -7.41
N LEU A 189 6.39 -18.67 -6.95
CA LEU A 189 6.82 -19.39 -5.74
C LEU A 189 8.19 -20.03 -5.93
N LYS A 190 8.45 -20.69 -7.06
CA LYS A 190 9.75 -21.34 -7.34
C LYS A 190 10.91 -20.35 -7.38
N GLU A 191 10.70 -19.17 -7.97
CA GLU A 191 11.72 -18.15 -8.13
C GLU A 191 12.04 -17.46 -6.80
N GLU A 192 11.01 -16.97 -6.08
CA GLU A 192 11.17 -16.12 -4.89
C GLU A 192 11.38 -16.92 -3.60
N PHE A 193 10.94 -18.18 -3.59
CA PHE A 193 11.04 -19.12 -2.48
C PHE A 193 12.00 -20.28 -2.80
N ASN A 194 13.08 -20.00 -3.52
CA ASN A 194 14.06 -20.98 -3.99
C ASN A 194 14.89 -21.68 -2.89
N SER A 195 14.96 -21.12 -1.67
CA SER A 195 15.70 -21.72 -0.56
C SER A 195 14.90 -22.83 0.14
N LEU A 196 15.55 -23.90 0.60
CA LEU A 196 14.91 -25.00 1.33
C LEU A 196 14.09 -24.52 2.54
N GLY A 197 14.58 -23.51 3.28
CA GLY A 197 13.86 -22.96 4.44
C GLY A 197 12.55 -22.30 4.04
N LYS A 198 12.54 -21.51 2.96
CA LYS A 198 11.33 -20.90 2.41
C LYS A 198 10.37 -21.93 1.83
N GLN A 199 10.87 -22.92 1.07
CA GLN A 199 10.03 -24.00 0.54
C GLN A 199 9.33 -24.77 1.64
N LYS A 200 10.04 -25.09 2.74
CA LYS A 200 9.44 -25.75 3.91
C LYS A 200 8.41 -24.86 4.61
N ARG A 201 8.71 -23.57 4.78
CA ARG A 201 7.82 -22.62 5.47
C ARG A 201 6.52 -22.37 4.70
N TYR A 202 6.59 -22.37 3.37
CA TYR A 202 5.46 -22.08 2.47
C TYR A 202 5.00 -23.32 1.69
N SER A 203 5.26 -24.54 2.19
CA SER A 203 4.93 -25.79 1.48
C SER A 203 3.45 -25.87 1.10
N ASN A 204 2.57 -25.42 1.99
CA ASN A 204 1.13 -25.34 1.74
C ASN A 204 0.80 -24.58 0.45
N ALA A 205 1.52 -23.48 0.16
CA ALA A 205 1.26 -22.69 -1.04
C ALA A 205 1.68 -23.41 -2.32
N PHE A 206 2.76 -24.21 -2.26
CA PHE A 206 3.17 -25.08 -3.37
C PHE A 206 2.15 -26.20 -3.58
N ASP A 207 1.79 -26.93 -2.52
CA ASP A 207 0.85 -28.04 -2.56
C ASP A 207 -0.54 -27.59 -3.05
N TYR A 208 -0.98 -26.40 -2.61
CA TYR A 208 -2.22 -25.77 -3.03
C TYR A 208 -2.30 -25.56 -4.55
N LEU A 209 -1.19 -25.11 -5.17
CA LEU A 209 -1.13 -24.86 -6.61
C LEU A 209 -0.94 -26.15 -7.41
N VAL A 210 -0.08 -27.07 -6.94
CA VAL A 210 0.19 -28.35 -7.62
C VAL A 210 -1.08 -29.20 -7.69
N SER A 211 -1.80 -29.34 -6.57
CA SER A 211 -3.05 -30.10 -6.54
C SER A 211 -4.12 -29.58 -7.50
N ARG A 212 -4.12 -28.28 -7.80
CA ARG A 212 -5.08 -27.66 -8.74
C ARG A 212 -4.64 -27.77 -10.19
N LEU A 213 -3.33 -27.73 -10.45
CA LEU A 213 -2.77 -28.00 -11.77
C LEU A 213 -3.02 -29.45 -12.22
N GLU A 214 -3.07 -30.40 -11.28
CA GLU A 214 -3.38 -31.81 -11.56
C GLU A 214 -4.87 -32.08 -11.82
N MET A 215 -5.74 -31.11 -11.53
CA MET A 215 -7.19 -31.20 -11.75
C MET A 215 -7.65 -30.55 -13.07
N GLU A 216 -6.75 -29.85 -13.78
CA GLU A 216 -6.97 -29.28 -15.13
C GLU A 216 -6.65 -30.30 -16.24
#